data_AF-A0A4Q3RKW4-F1
#
_entry.id   AF-A0A4Q3RKW4-F1
#
_cell.length_a   1.000
_cell.length_b   1.000
_cell.length_c   1.000
_cell.angle_alpha   90.00
_cell.angle_beta   90.00
_cell.angle_gamma   90.00
#
_symmetry.space_group_name_H-M   'P 1'
#
loop_
_entity.id
_entity.type
_entity.pdbx_description
1 polymer ?
#
loop_
_entity_poly.entity_id
_entity_poly.type
_entity_poly.pdbx_seq_one_letter_code
_entity_poly.pdbx_strand_id
1 'polypeptide(L)'
;MKETAEFITKHLSSVVEILAAIVIAIALVRFLLKYVANFLKPHIEEENQNVRIQFGSSLTVALELLLAADILATAIAPTWDDIGKLAAIATLRTALNYFLERELKSTVTKRRSQQNTEDASKV
;
A
#
# COMPACT_ATOMS: atom_id res chain seq x y z
N MET A 1 -13.17 -8.11 -32.62
CA MET A 1 -13.06 -8.92 -31.38
C MET A 1 -11.79 -8.60 -30.58
N LYS A 2 -10.59 -8.55 -31.19
CA LYS A 2 -9.35 -8.15 -30.48
C LYS A 2 -9.34 -6.66 -30.08
N GLU A 3 -9.71 -5.75 -30.99
CA GLU A 3 -9.83 -4.30 -30.73
C GLU A 3 -10.81 -3.95 -29.59
N THR A 4 -11.93 -4.65 -29.50
CA THR A 4 -12.95 -4.45 -28.46
C THR A 4 -12.48 -4.91 -27.09
N ALA A 5 -11.69 -5.99 -27.02
CA ALA A 5 -11.14 -6.49 -25.76
C ALA A 5 -10.02 -5.59 -25.22
N GLU A 6 -9.16 -5.08 -26.09
CA GLU A 6 -8.12 -4.10 -25.73
C GLU A 6 -8.72 -2.80 -25.19
N PHE A 7 -9.77 -2.29 -25.84
CA PHE A 7 -10.42 -1.04 -25.42
C PHE A 7 -11.10 -1.16 -24.05
N ILE A 8 -11.84 -2.26 -23.81
CA ILE A 8 -12.56 -2.50 -22.56
C ILE A 8 -11.58 -2.67 -21.39
N THR A 9 -10.57 -3.51 -21.56
CA THR A 9 -9.64 -3.84 -20.47
C THR A 9 -8.74 -2.66 -20.12
N LYS A 10 -8.34 -1.83 -21.10
CA LYS A 10 -7.57 -0.60 -20.85
C LYS A 10 -8.37 0.44 -20.05
N HIS A 11 -9.66 0.62 -20.38
CA HIS A 11 -10.54 1.50 -19.60
C HIS A 11 -10.74 0.96 -18.18
N LEU A 12 -10.88 -0.36 -18.04
CA LEU A 12 -11.06 -0.99 -16.74
C LEU A 12 -9.83 -0.83 -15.84
N SER A 13 -8.62 -1.06 -16.37
CA SER A 13 -7.36 -0.83 -15.62
C SER A 13 -7.26 0.62 -15.13
N SER A 14 -7.53 1.58 -16.01
CA SER A 14 -7.45 3.01 -15.67
C SER A 14 -8.46 3.39 -14.58
N VAL A 15 -9.67 2.82 -14.63
CA VAL A 15 -10.68 3.04 -13.57
C VAL A 15 -10.18 2.50 -12.23
N VAL A 16 -9.60 1.30 -12.21
CA VAL A 16 -9.07 0.69 -10.99
C VAL A 16 -7.90 1.50 -10.42
N GLU A 17 -7.01 2.01 -11.26
CA GLU A 17 -5.92 2.92 -10.85
C GLU A 17 -6.45 4.20 -10.20
N ILE A 18 -7.47 4.83 -10.82
CA ILE A 18 -8.09 6.05 -10.28
C ILE A 18 -8.72 5.76 -8.92
N LEU A 19 -9.42 4.64 -8.76
CA LEU A 19 -9.99 4.23 -7.48
C LEU A 19 -8.92 4.04 -6.41
N ALA A 20 -7.81 3.38 -6.74
CA ALA A 20 -6.70 3.23 -5.82
C ALA A 20 -6.08 4.59 -5.43
N ALA A 21 -5.88 5.48 -6.40
CA ALA A 21 -5.37 6.82 -6.17
C ALA A 21 -6.29 7.64 -5.24
N ILE A 22 -7.61 7.52 -5.40
CA ILE A 22 -8.60 8.16 -4.51
C ILE A 22 -8.48 7.60 -3.09
N VAL A 23 -8.36 6.28 -2.92
CA VAL A 23 -8.19 5.65 -1.60
C VAL A 23 -6.92 6.17 -0.93
N ILE A 24 -5.79 6.22 -1.64
CA ILE A 24 -4.52 6.76 -1.14
C ILE A 24 -4.68 8.22 -0.74
N ALA A 25 -5.29 9.05 -1.60
CA ALA A 25 -5.45 10.48 -1.35
C ALA A 25 -6.27 10.74 -0.08
N ILE A 26 -7.42 10.06 0.08
CA ILE A 26 -8.28 10.20 1.25
C ILE A 26 -7.55 9.73 2.52
N ALA A 27 -6.87 8.58 2.45
CA ALA A 27 -6.12 8.04 3.57
C ALA A 27 -4.99 8.98 4.01
N LEU A 28 -4.25 9.54 3.05
CA LEU A 28 -3.16 10.48 3.30
C LEU A 28 -3.66 11.78 3.93
N VAL A 29 -4.73 12.36 3.40
CA VAL A 29 -5.32 13.59 3.99
C VAL A 29 -5.76 13.33 5.43
N ARG A 30 -6.47 12.23 5.70
CA ARG A 30 -6.89 11.87 7.06
C ARG A 30 -5.69 11.62 7.99
N PHE A 31 -4.66 10.94 7.49
CA PHE A 31 -3.43 10.68 8.22
C PHE A 31 -2.74 11.99 8.62
N LEU A 32 -2.52 12.90 7.67
CA LEU A 32 -1.85 14.17 7.91
C LEU A 32 -2.63 15.06 8.89
N LEU A 33 -3.95 15.16 8.73
CA LEU A 33 -4.78 15.95 9.64
C LEU A 33 -4.69 15.45 11.09
N LYS A 34 -4.83 14.13 11.30
CA LYS A 34 -4.72 13.55 12.64
C LYS A 34 -3.30 13.64 13.19
N TYR A 35 -2.30 13.37 12.36
CA TYR A 35 -0.90 13.41 12.78
C TYR A 35 -0.47 14.81 13.23
N VAL A 36 -0.84 15.85 12.46
CA VAL A 36 -0.56 17.25 12.84
C VAL A 36 -1.35 17.64 14.09
N ALA A 37 -2.64 17.28 14.19
CA ALA A 37 -3.44 17.56 15.38
C ALA A 37 -2.85 16.93 16.66
N ASN A 38 -2.31 15.72 16.55
CA ASN A 38 -1.67 15.00 17.65
C ASN A 38 -0.29 15.56 17.98
N PHE A 39 0.44 16.10 17.00
CA PHE A 39 1.74 16.73 17.23
C PHE A 39 1.66 17.97 18.12
N LEU A 40 0.54 18.70 18.10
CA LEU A 40 0.31 19.86 18.97
C LEU A 40 -0.07 19.50 20.41
N LYS A 41 -0.33 18.21 20.71
CA LYS A 41 -0.74 17.75 22.05
C LYS A 41 0.39 16.94 22.71
N PRO A 42 0.89 17.31 23.89
CA PRO A 42 1.86 16.50 24.63
C PRO A 42 1.18 15.20 25.14
N HIS A 43 1.89 14.06 25.11
CA HIS A 43 1.54 12.75 25.72
C HIS A 43 0.60 11.78 24.96
N ILE A 44 0.62 11.69 23.61
CA ILE A 44 -0.25 10.73 22.88
C ILE A 44 0.48 9.74 21.95
N GLU A 45 1.46 9.02 22.49
CA GLU A 45 2.21 8.00 21.74
C GLU A 45 1.31 6.87 21.18
N GLU A 46 0.34 6.39 21.96
CA GLU A 46 -0.59 5.33 21.54
C GLU A 46 -1.50 5.76 20.37
N GLU A 47 -1.96 7.01 20.40
CA GLU A 47 -2.89 7.53 19.39
C GLU A 47 -2.16 7.78 18.05
N ASN A 48 -0.89 8.19 18.09
CA ASN A 48 -0.02 8.26 16.90
C ASN A 48 0.20 6.89 16.26
N GLN A 49 0.35 5.84 17.06
CA GLN A 49 0.46 4.47 16.53
C GLN A 49 -0.83 4.05 15.82
N ASN A 50 -2.00 4.34 16.40
CA ASN A 50 -3.29 4.01 15.80
C ASN A 50 -3.50 4.72 14.46
N VAL A 51 -3.13 6.01 14.36
CA VAL A 51 -3.17 6.78 13.11
C VAL A 51 -2.30 6.15 12.02
N ARG A 52 -1.09 5.66 12.36
CA ARG A 52 -0.22 4.93 11.43
C ARG A 52 -0.82 3.58 10.98
N ILE A 53 -1.44 2.83 11.90
CA ILE A 53 -2.10 1.54 11.58
C ILE A 53 -3.27 1.76 10.60
N GLN A 54 -4.13 2.76 10.86
CA GLN A 54 -5.27 3.08 9.98
C GLN A 54 -4.81 3.48 8.56
N PHE A 55 -3.75 4.27 8.47
CA PHE A 55 -3.15 4.64 7.19
C PHE A 55 -2.56 3.43 6.46
N GLY A 56 -1.79 2.59 7.17
CA GLY A 56 -1.22 1.36 6.61
C GLY A 56 -2.28 0.40 6.07
N SER A 57 -3.39 0.21 6.80
CA SER A 57 -4.52 -0.61 6.34
C SER A 57 -5.15 -0.09 5.04
N SER A 58 -5.31 1.24 4.93
CA SER A 58 -5.85 1.86 3.71
C SER A 58 -4.88 1.71 2.52
N LEU A 59 -3.58 1.77 2.78
CA LEU A 59 -2.56 1.55 1.76
C LEU A 59 -2.57 0.11 1.24
N THR A 60 -2.78 -0.89 2.11
CA THR A 60 -2.96 -2.30 1.69
C THR A 60 -4.08 -2.44 0.67
N VAL A 61 -5.25 -1.83 0.93
CA VAL A 61 -6.39 -1.88 -0.01
C VAL A 61 -6.03 -1.23 -1.35
N ALA A 62 -5.37 -0.08 -1.32
CA ALA A 62 -4.94 0.58 -2.56
C ALA A 62 -3.93 -0.27 -3.34
N LEU A 63 -3.02 -0.97 -2.67
CA LEU A 63 -2.04 -1.85 -3.29
C LEU A 63 -2.68 -3.07 -3.96
N GLU A 64 -3.76 -3.63 -3.37
CA GLU A 64 -4.53 -4.72 -3.99
C GLU A 64 -5.26 -4.26 -5.26
N LEU A 65 -5.86 -3.07 -5.23
CA LEU A 65 -6.51 -2.47 -6.41
C LEU A 65 -5.50 -2.21 -7.53
N LEU A 66 -4.36 -1.61 -7.16
CA LEU A 66 -3.26 -1.40 -8.08
C LEU A 66 -2.79 -2.73 -8.70
N LEU A 67 -2.67 -3.81 -7.91
CA LEU A 67 -2.31 -5.15 -8.39
C LEU A 67 -3.29 -5.66 -9.44
N ALA A 68 -4.59 -5.50 -9.20
CA ALA A 68 -5.61 -5.86 -10.17
C ALA A 68 -5.48 -5.06 -11.48
N ALA A 69 -5.18 -3.76 -11.41
CA ALA A 69 -4.95 -2.92 -12.60
C ALA A 69 -3.76 -3.42 -13.43
N ASP A 70 -2.62 -3.72 -12.78
CA ASP A 70 -1.44 -4.22 -13.49
C ASP A 70 -1.71 -5.56 -14.19
N ILE A 71 -2.42 -6.48 -13.53
CA ILE A 71 -2.80 -7.77 -14.13
C ILE A 71 -3.68 -7.53 -15.37
N LEU A 72 -4.66 -6.63 -15.29
CA LEU A 72 -5.50 -6.24 -16.43
C LEU A 72 -4.66 -5.68 -17.58
N ALA A 73 -3.70 -4.80 -17.28
CA ALA A 73 -2.82 -4.20 -18.27
C ALA A 73 -1.90 -5.24 -18.96
N THR A 74 -1.40 -6.24 -18.22
CA THR A 74 -0.56 -7.32 -18.79
C THR A 74 -1.32 -8.23 -19.76
N ALA A 75 -2.64 -8.32 -19.65
CA ALA A 75 -3.44 -9.30 -20.38
C ALA A 75 -3.72 -8.93 -21.84
N ILE A 76 -3.44 -7.69 -22.27
CA ILE A 76 -3.97 -7.12 -23.52
C ILE A 76 -2.95 -6.58 -24.52
N ALA A 77 -1.66 -6.44 -24.21
CA ALA A 77 -0.72 -5.85 -25.18
C ALA A 77 0.67 -6.50 -25.15
N PRO A 78 1.15 -7.04 -26.28
CA PRO A 78 2.57 -7.12 -26.51
C PRO A 78 2.94 -6.22 -27.67
N THR A 79 3.27 -4.95 -27.37
CA THR A 79 4.39 -4.29 -28.05
C THR A 79 5.58 -4.31 -27.10
N TRP A 80 6.82 -4.38 -27.63
CA TRP A 80 8.02 -4.44 -26.78
C TRP A 80 8.19 -3.21 -25.88
N ASP A 81 7.71 -2.04 -26.31
CA ASP A 81 7.76 -0.81 -25.52
C ASP A 81 6.75 -0.82 -24.35
N ASP A 82 5.54 -1.34 -24.59
CA ASP A 82 4.52 -1.50 -23.55
C ASP A 82 4.94 -2.57 -22.52
N ILE A 83 5.53 -3.68 -22.98
CA ILE A 83 6.10 -4.70 -22.10
C ILE A 83 7.22 -4.11 -21.24
N GLY A 84 8.09 -3.27 -21.81
CA GLY A 84 9.18 -2.61 -21.08
C GLY A 84 8.68 -1.68 -19.97
N LYS A 85 7.71 -0.80 -20.28
CA LYS A 85 7.09 0.09 -19.28
C LYS A 85 6.39 -0.70 -18.19
N LEU A 86 5.63 -1.71 -18.57
CA LEU A 86 4.91 -2.56 -17.64
C LEU A 86 5.87 -3.36 -16.74
N ALA A 87 6.96 -3.91 -17.29
CA ALA A 87 7.99 -4.60 -16.52
C ALA A 87 8.69 -3.66 -15.52
N ALA A 88 8.94 -2.40 -15.91
CA ALA A 88 9.51 -1.40 -15.01
C ALA A 88 8.54 -1.06 -13.85
N ILE A 89 7.25 -0.86 -14.14
CA ILE A 89 6.21 -0.59 -13.13
C ILE A 89 6.05 -1.79 -12.19
N ALA A 90 5.96 -3.00 -12.74
CA ALA A 90 5.84 -4.23 -11.96
C ALA A 90 7.06 -4.44 -11.05
N THR A 91 8.27 -4.22 -11.57
CA THR A 91 9.52 -4.31 -10.78
C THR A 91 9.54 -3.30 -9.64
N LEU A 92 9.18 -2.04 -9.94
CA LEU A 92 9.11 -0.98 -8.93
C LEU A 92 8.11 -1.35 -7.83
N ARG A 93 6.95 -1.88 -8.22
CA ARG A 93 5.93 -2.33 -7.26
C ARG A 93 6.43 -3.48 -6.41
N THR A 94 7.01 -4.53 -6.99
CA THR A 94 7.55 -5.66 -6.24
C THR A 94 8.63 -5.19 -5.26
N ALA A 95 9.52 -4.30 -5.69
CA ALA A 95 10.56 -3.75 -4.82
C ALA A 95 9.96 -2.96 -3.65
N LEU A 96 9.07 -2.00 -3.93
CA LEU A 96 8.43 -1.17 -2.90
C LEU A 96 7.62 -2.01 -1.91
N ASN A 97 6.81 -2.95 -2.41
CA ASN A 97 5.96 -3.79 -1.56
C ASN A 97 6.81 -4.74 -0.69
N TYR A 98 7.89 -5.30 -1.25
CA TYR A 98 8.85 -6.11 -0.50
C TYR A 98 9.54 -5.33 0.63
N PHE A 99 9.99 -4.09 0.35
CA PHE A 99 10.62 -3.26 1.37
C PHE A 99 9.65 -2.88 2.49
N LEU A 100 8.43 -2.50 2.13
CA LEU A 100 7.41 -2.13 3.10
C LEU A 100 7.03 -3.31 4.01
N GLU A 101 6.78 -4.50 3.43
CA GLU A 101 6.44 -5.69 4.21
C GLU A 101 7.59 -6.12 5.15
N ARG A 102 8.84 -6.00 4.68
CA ARG A 102 10.02 -6.27 5.49
C ARG A 102 10.15 -5.32 6.67
N GLU A 103 9.91 -4.03 6.46
CA GLU A 103 9.97 -3.02 7.52
C GLU A 103 8.87 -3.24 8.57
N LEU A 104 7.65 -3.55 8.14
CA LEU A 104 6.54 -3.88 9.05
C LEU A 104 6.84 -5.13 9.89
N LYS A 105 7.34 -6.21 9.27
CA LYS A 105 7.73 -7.44 9.99
C LYS A 105 8.81 -7.18 11.04
N SER A 106 9.80 -6.33 10.73
CA SER A 106 10.84 -5.98 11.70
C SER A 106 10.27 -5.28 12.93
N THR A 107 9.26 -4.43 12.76
CA THR A 107 8.60 -3.70 13.84
C THR A 107 7.75 -4.62 14.73
N VAL A 108 7.05 -5.59 14.13
CA VAL A 108 6.22 -6.56 14.86
C VAL A 108 7.07 -7.52 15.70
N THR A 109 8.15 -8.05 15.12
CA THR A 109 9.05 -9.00 15.82
C THR A 109 9.74 -8.36 17.02
N LYS A 110 10.08 -7.07 16.92
CA LYS A 110 10.73 -6.33 18.01
C LYS A 110 9.82 -6.12 19.22
N ARG A 111 8.51 -5.91 19.02
CA ARG A 111 7.54 -5.83 20.13
C ARG A 111 7.35 -7.17 20.84
N ARG A 112 7.31 -8.27 20.07
CA ARG A 112 7.06 -9.61 20.61
C ARG A 112 8.21 -10.11 21.49
N SER A 113 9.44 -9.69 21.20
CA SER A 113 10.62 -10.04 21.99
C SER A 113 10.72 -9.23 23.29
N GLN A 114 10.28 -7.97 23.32
CA GLN A 114 10.21 -7.16 24.55
C GLN A 114 9.11 -7.65 25.51
N GLN A 115 7.95 -8.05 24.99
CA GLN A 115 6.85 -8.56 25.81
C GLN A 115 7.22 -9.90 26.48
N ASN A 116 7.97 -10.78 25.80
CA ASN A 116 8.38 -12.07 26.34
C ASN A 116 9.45 -11.94 27.45
N THR A 117 10.27 -10.88 27.43
CA THR A 117 11.24 -10.58 28.50
C THR A 117 10.60 -9.92 29.72
N GLU A 118 9.55 -9.12 29.54
CA GLU A 118 8.80 -8.54 30.67
C GLU A 118 7.99 -9.59 31.43
N ASP A 119 7.35 -10.54 30.72
CA ASP A 119 6.62 -11.64 31.36
C ASP A 119 7.56 -12.62 32.10
N ALA A 120 8.75 -12.88 31.55
CA ALA A 120 9.76 -13.74 32.20
C ALA A 120 10.41 -13.12 33.45
N SER A 121 10.35 -11.79 33.62
CA SER A 121 10.87 -11.09 34.81
C SER A 121 9.83 -10.94 35.93
N LYS A 122 8.56 -11.25 35.67
CA LYS A 122 7.44 -11.17 36.64
C LYS A 122 7.09 -12.51 37.30
N VAL A 123 7.75 -13.60 36.88
CA VAL A 123 7.63 -14.95 37.46
C VAL A 123 8.85 -15.23 38.33
#